data_AF-A0A662I2D0-F1
#
_entry.id   AF-A0A662I2D0-F1
#
_cell.length_a   1.000
_cell.length_b   1.000
_cell.length_c   1.000
_cell.angle_alpha   90.00
_cell.angle_beta   90.00
_cell.angle_gamma   90.00
#
_symmetry.space_group_name_H-M   'P 1'
#
loop_
_entity.id
_entity.type
_entity.pdbx_description
1 polymer ?
#
loop_
_entity_poly.entity_id
_entity_poly.type
_entity_poly.pdbx_seq_one_letter_code
_entity_poly.pdbx_strand_id
1 'polypeptide(L)'
;MNIARFVSFLVVGLILSHAVLALGDPLTSAVDNAISKIESAVKEIASRIIQLVKNIASIVAVALFAVGIVLWATGINPGRGKQLIFGAAVLLMAVSVL
;
A
#
# COMPACT_ATOMS: atom_id res chain seq x y z
N MET A 1 -12.97 21.39 -60.19
CA MET A 1 -13.35 20.47 -59.09
C MET A 1 -12.93 21.14 -57.79
N ASN A 2 -13.90 21.68 -57.04
CA ASN A 2 -13.69 22.77 -56.10
C ASN A 2 -12.90 22.36 -54.85
N ILE A 3 -11.77 23.03 -54.63
CA ILE A 3 -10.94 23.01 -53.40
C ILE A 3 -11.82 23.19 -52.15
N ALA A 4 -12.88 24.00 -52.23
CA ALA A 4 -13.85 24.20 -51.16
C ALA A 4 -14.56 22.91 -50.70
N ARG A 5 -14.86 21.97 -51.61
CA ARG A 5 -15.52 20.69 -51.25
C ARG A 5 -14.55 19.76 -50.53
N PHE A 6 -13.28 19.76 -50.92
CA PHE A 6 -12.25 18.96 -50.26
C PHE A 6 -11.96 19.46 -48.84
N VAL A 7 -11.89 20.79 -48.65
CA VAL A 7 -11.71 21.40 -47.33
C VAL A 7 -12.91 21.11 -46.42
N SER A 8 -14.15 21.19 -46.90
CA SER A 8 -15.32 20.82 -46.09
C SER A 8 -15.31 19.36 -45.65
N PHE A 9 -14.91 18.42 -46.52
CA PHE A 9 -14.80 17.01 -46.13
C PHE A 9 -13.72 16.78 -45.07
N LEU A 10 -12.59 17.47 -45.16
CA LEU A 10 -11.50 17.35 -44.20
C LEU A 10 -11.90 17.91 -42.83
N VAL A 11 -12.55 19.06 -42.79
CA VAL A 11 -13.06 19.67 -41.56
C VAL A 11 -14.13 18.79 -40.89
N VAL A 12 -15.07 18.26 -41.67
CA VAL A 12 -16.11 17.36 -41.14
C VAL A 12 -15.50 16.06 -40.60
N GLY A 13 -14.51 15.48 -41.30
CA GLY A 13 -13.77 14.31 -40.81
C GLY A 13 -13.03 14.58 -39.51
N LEU A 14 -12.39 15.74 -39.39
CA LEU A 14 -11.66 16.13 -38.18
C LEU A 14 -12.61 16.30 -36.97
N ILE A 15 -13.77 16.92 -37.17
CA ILE A 15 -14.78 17.12 -36.10
C ILE A 15 -15.33 15.76 -35.62
N LEU A 16 -15.60 14.84 -36.55
CA LEU A 16 -16.09 13.49 -36.22
C LEU A 16 -15.06 12.68 -35.41
N SER A 17 -13.76 12.78 -35.73
CA SER A 17 -12.72 12.10 -34.95
C SER A 17 -12.61 12.62 -33.51
N HIS A 18 -12.71 13.93 -33.30
CA HIS A 18 -12.66 14.52 -31.96
C HIS A 18 -13.93 14.24 -31.14
N ALA A 19 -15.10 14.18 -31.79
CA ALA A 19 -16.35 13.83 -31.13
C ALA A 19 -16.37 12.38 -30.63
N VAL A 20 -15.80 11.45 -31.39
CA VAL A 20 -15.70 10.02 -30.99
C VAL A 20 -14.72 9.83 -29.83
N LEU A 21 -13.61 10.58 -29.80
CA LEU A 21 -12.67 10.62 -28.67
C LEU A 21 -13.32 11.20 -27.41
N ALA A 22 -14.04 12.32 -27.53
CA ALA A 22 -14.70 12.98 -26.41
C ALA A 22 -15.86 12.18 -25.78
N LEU A 23 -16.44 11.22 -26.51
CA LEU A 23 -17.48 10.31 -25.98
C LEU A 23 -16.88 9.13 -25.18
N GLY A 24 -15.63 8.74 -25.43
CA GLY A 24 -14.93 7.68 -24.69
C GLY A 24 -14.27 8.15 -23.39
N ASP A 25 -13.79 9.40 -23.35
CA ASP A 25 -13.13 10.00 -22.19
C ASP A 25 -13.95 10.04 -20.89
N PRO A 26 -15.24 10.45 -20.87
CA PRO A 26 -15.98 10.59 -19.60
C PRO A 26 -16.31 9.24 -18.95
N LEU A 27 -16.49 8.18 -19.73
CA LEU A 27 -16.73 6.83 -19.21
C LEU A 27 -15.45 6.19 -18.68
N THR A 28 -14.34 6.33 -19.41
CA THR A 28 -13.03 5.81 -19.00
C THR A 28 -12.56 6.50 -17.71
N SER A 29 -12.68 7.83 -17.63
CA SER A 29 -12.27 8.59 -16.44
C SER A 29 -13.17 8.36 -15.22
N ALA A 30 -14.46 8.06 -15.40
CA ALA A 30 -15.33 7.64 -14.30
C ALA A 30 -14.92 6.27 -13.73
N VAL A 31 -14.57 5.31 -14.61
CA VAL A 31 -14.10 3.98 -14.21
C VAL A 31 -12.74 4.05 -13.53
N ASP A 32 -11.78 4.80 -14.08
CA ASP A 32 -10.45 4.97 -13.47
C ASP A 32 -10.52 5.65 -12.10
N ASN A 33 -11.42 6.62 -11.92
CA ASN A 33 -11.66 7.23 -10.62
C ASN A 33 -12.27 6.24 -9.61
N ALA A 34 -13.18 5.37 -10.05
CA ALA A 34 -13.76 4.35 -9.20
C ALA A 34 -12.69 3.31 -8.77
N ILE A 35 -11.86 2.85 -9.71
CA ILE A 35 -10.75 1.92 -9.43
C ILE A 35 -9.73 2.58 -8.50
N SER A 36 -9.34 3.83 -8.74
CA SER A 36 -8.40 4.56 -7.88
C SER A 36 -8.92 4.74 -6.45
N LYS A 37 -10.22 4.97 -6.27
CA LYS A 37 -10.85 5.04 -4.94
C LYS A 37 -10.82 3.70 -4.23
N ILE A 38 -11.09 2.60 -4.94
CA ILE A 38 -11.00 1.25 -4.38
C ILE A 38 -9.56 0.94 -3.99
N GLU A 39 -8.59 1.23 -4.86
CA GLU A 39 -7.18 1.00 -4.60
C GLU A 39 -6.71 1.80 -3.36
N SER A 40 -7.15 3.05 -3.24
CA SER A 40 -6.84 3.90 -2.09
C SER A 40 -7.45 3.34 -0.80
N ALA A 41 -8.69 2.88 -0.84
CA ALA A 41 -9.34 2.26 0.32
C ALA A 41 -8.63 0.96 0.74
N VAL A 42 -8.24 0.13 -0.22
CA VAL A 42 -7.49 -1.11 0.04
C VAL A 42 -6.12 -0.80 0.65
N LYS A 43 -5.39 0.19 0.10
CA LYS A 43 -4.10 0.65 0.65
C LYS A 43 -4.25 1.18 2.07
N GLU A 44 -5.31 1.94 2.35
CA GLU A 44 -5.56 2.47 3.69
C GLU A 44 -5.84 1.34 4.70
N ILE A 45 -6.68 0.38 4.33
CA ILE A 45 -6.97 -0.79 5.18
C ILE A 45 -5.70 -1.61 5.43
N ALA A 46 -4.92 -1.89 4.38
CA ALA A 46 -3.66 -2.61 4.50
C ALA A 46 -2.67 -1.88 5.41
N SER A 47 -2.54 -0.56 5.27
CA SER A 47 -1.69 0.28 6.12
C SER A 47 -2.12 0.21 7.58
N ARG A 48 -3.43 0.29 7.87
CA ARG A 48 -3.96 0.17 9.23
C ARG A 48 -3.66 -1.19 9.84
N ILE A 49 -3.83 -2.28 9.08
CA ILE A 49 -3.50 -3.64 9.56
C ILE A 49 -2.02 -3.76 9.87
N ILE A 50 -1.14 -3.27 8.98
CA ILE A 50 0.31 -3.27 9.19
C ILE A 50 0.67 -2.49 10.47
N GLN A 51 0.10 -1.31 10.67
CA GLN A 51 0.33 -0.52 11.88
C GLN A 51 -0.13 -1.25 13.16
N LEU A 52 -1.28 -1.92 13.13
CA LEU A 52 -1.77 -2.70 14.26
C LEU A 52 -0.81 -3.85 14.59
N VAL A 53 -0.37 -4.60 13.57
CA VAL A 53 0.62 -5.69 13.76
C VAL A 53 1.92 -5.14 14.32
N LYS A 54 2.41 -4.00 13.79
CA LYS A 54 3.63 -3.33 14.26
C LYS A 54 3.54 -2.96 15.73
N ASN A 55 2.41 -2.38 16.15
CA ASN A 55 2.18 -2.00 17.55
C ASN A 55 2.15 -3.22 18.48
N ILE A 56 1.39 -4.27 18.12
CA ILE A 56 1.30 -5.48 18.93
C ILE A 56 2.67 -6.16 19.02
N ALA A 57 3.37 -6.29 17.89
CA ALA A 57 4.69 -6.89 17.83
C ALA A 57 5.72 -6.14 18.69
N SER A 58 5.69 -4.79 18.67
CA SER A 58 6.56 -3.97 19.52
C SER A 58 6.30 -4.21 21.00
N ILE A 59 5.04 -4.29 21.43
CA ILE A 59 4.67 -4.57 22.83
C ILE A 59 5.15 -5.96 23.24
N VAL A 60 4.92 -6.96 22.38
CA VAL A 60 5.36 -8.34 22.62
C VAL A 60 6.89 -8.42 22.69
N ALA A 61 7.61 -7.72 21.84
CA ALA A 61 9.07 -7.70 21.87
C ALA A 61 9.61 -7.12 23.18
N VAL A 62 9.04 -6.01 23.67
CA VAL A 62 9.41 -5.43 24.96
C VAL A 62 9.12 -6.40 26.11
N ALA A 63 7.98 -7.08 26.08
CA ALA A 63 7.63 -8.09 27.09
C ALA A 63 8.61 -9.28 27.05
N LEU A 64 8.94 -9.81 25.87
CA LEU A 64 9.90 -10.89 25.69
C LEU A 64 11.29 -10.49 26.20
N PHE A 65 11.71 -9.25 25.97
CA PHE A 65 12.96 -8.72 26.47
C PHE A 65 13.00 -8.66 28.00
N ALA A 66 11.94 -8.13 28.62
CA ALA A 66 11.81 -8.07 30.07
C ALA A 66 11.82 -9.48 30.70
N VAL A 67 11.03 -10.40 30.16
CA VAL A 67 10.98 -11.80 30.62
C VAL A 67 12.33 -12.49 30.43
N GLY A 68 13.02 -12.23 29.32
CA GLY A 68 14.35 -12.74 29.04
C GLY A 68 15.39 -12.28 30.05
N ILE A 69 15.37 -11.00 30.43
CA ILE A 69 16.24 -10.45 31.49
C ILE A 69 15.94 -11.11 32.83
N VAL A 70 14.67 -11.24 33.20
CA VAL A 70 14.28 -11.86 34.48
C VAL A 70 14.73 -13.33 34.54
N LEU A 71 14.53 -14.10 33.48
CA LEU A 71 14.98 -15.49 33.40
C LEU A 71 16.50 -15.62 33.41
N TRP A 72 17.21 -14.67 32.81
CA TRP A 72 18.67 -14.63 32.83
C TRP A 72 19.21 -14.29 34.23
N ALA A 73 18.60 -13.31 34.90
CA ALA A 73 19.01 -12.84 36.22
C ALA A 73 18.68 -13.85 37.34
N THR A 74 17.54 -14.53 37.26
CA THR A 74 17.12 -15.52 38.27
C THR A 74 17.84 -16.86 38.16
N GLY A 75 18.55 -17.12 37.06
CA GLY A 75 19.31 -18.36 36.88
C GLY A 75 18.47 -19.63 36.73
N ILE A 76 17.13 -19.52 36.73
CA ILE A 76 16.21 -20.66 36.57
C ILE A 76 16.41 -21.34 35.22
N ASN A 77 16.55 -20.55 34.15
CA ASN A 77 16.88 -21.05 32.81
C ASN A 77 17.60 -19.98 31.97
N PRO A 78 18.91 -19.78 32.21
CA PRO A 78 19.67 -18.71 31.56
C PRO A 78 19.81 -18.91 30.04
N GLY A 79 19.71 -20.15 29.54
CA GLY A 79 19.72 -20.46 28.11
C GLY A 79 18.48 -19.89 27.39
N ARG A 80 17.29 -20.14 27.94
CA ARG A 80 16.04 -19.57 27.39
C ARG A 80 15.96 -18.06 27.59
N GLY A 81 16.49 -17.52 28.70
CA GLY A 81 16.56 -16.08 28.93
C GLY A 81 17.33 -15.34 27.83
N LYS A 82 18.53 -15.81 27.48
CA LYS A 82 19.32 -15.22 26.37
C LYS A 82 18.61 -15.35 25.02
N GLN A 83 17.99 -16.49 24.73
CA GLN A 83 17.23 -16.67 23.50
C GLN A 83 16.05 -15.69 23.38
N LEU A 84 15.34 -15.42 24.47
CA LEU A 84 14.24 -14.44 24.50
C LEU A 84 14.73 -13.02 24.29
N ILE A 85 15.87 -12.64 24.88
CA ILE A 85 16.51 -11.33 24.67
C ILE A 85 16.88 -11.14 23.20
N PHE A 86 17.56 -12.14 22.60
CA PHE A 86 17.92 -12.11 21.18
C PHE A 86 16.68 -12.11 20.28
N GLY A 87 15.68 -12.94 20.59
CA GLY A 87 14.41 -12.99 19.87
C GLY A 87 13.69 -11.64 19.88
N ALA A 88 13.64 -10.98 21.04
CA ALA A 88 13.07 -9.64 21.16
C ALA A 88 13.83 -8.58 20.34
N ALA A 89 15.15 -8.62 20.33
CA ALA A 89 15.98 -7.71 19.55
C ALA A 89 15.74 -7.89 18.03
N VAL A 90 15.69 -9.14 17.56
CA VAL A 90 15.39 -9.45 16.16
C VAL A 90 13.97 -9.02 15.79
N LEU A 91 13.00 -9.24 16.68
CA LEU A 91 11.60 -8.88 16.44
C LEU A 91 11.43 -7.36 16.35
N LEU A 92 12.12 -6.58 17.21
CA LEU A 92 12.16 -5.12 17.10
C LEU A 92 12.78 -4.65 15.79
N MET A 93 13.88 -5.27 15.34
CA MET A 93 14.47 -4.94 14.03
C MET A 93 13.49 -5.23 12.89
N ALA A 94 12.83 -6.39 12.90
CA ALA A 94 11.86 -6.75 11.87
C ALA A 94 10.69 -5.76 11.81
N VAL A 95 10.18 -5.35 12.97
CA VAL A 95 9.12 -4.34 13.12
C VAL A 95 9.59 -2.97 12.64
N SER A 96 10.88 -2.62 12.81
CA SER A 96 11.41 -1.33 12.35
C SER A 96 11.52 -1.21 10.82
N VAL A 97 11.75 -2.32 10.13
CA VAL A 97 11.87 -2.40 8.66
C VAL A 97 10.50 -2.44 7.97
N LEU A 98 9.47 -2.94 8.66
CA LEU A 98 8.08 -2.95 8.20
C LEU A 98 7.44 -1.55 8.23
#